data_AF-A0A821NHM5-F1
#
_entry.id   AF-A0A821NHM5-F1
#
_cell.length_a   1.000
_cell.length_b   1.000
_cell.length_c   1.000
_cell.angle_alpha   90.00
_cell.angle_beta   90.00
_cell.angle_gamma   90.00
#
_symmetry.space_group_name_H-M   'P 1'
#
loop_
_entity.id
_entity.type
_entity.pdbx_description
1 polymer ?
#
loop_
_entity_poly.entity_id
_entity_poly.type
_entity_poly.pdbx_seq_one_letter_code
_entity_poly.pdbx_strand_id
1 'polypeptide(L)'
;QQDLEHIRNDIRTFKKNNNLDKVIVLWTANTERYVDVRQGLNQTSDEILQSIAANDDEISPSNIFACAAILEGCPYINGSPQNTLVPGIIELASKHNVFIGGDDFKSGQTKLKSVLADFLVSAGLKIESIVSYNHLGNNDGKNLSAPQQFRSKEI
;
A
#
# COMPACT_ATOMS: atom_id res chain seq x y z
N GLN A 1 6.13 -18.04 3.19
CA GLN A 1 6.60 -18.60 1.90
C GLN A 1 5.49 -19.17 1.01
N GLN A 2 4.60 -20.04 1.52
CA GLN A 2 3.58 -20.71 0.69
C GLN A 2 2.62 -19.71 0.03
N ASP A 3 2.13 -18.73 0.79
CA ASP A 3 1.21 -17.70 0.27
C ASP A 3 1.86 -16.86 -0.83
N LEU A 4 3.14 -16.51 -0.68
CA LEU A 4 3.89 -15.78 -1.70
C LEU A 4 3.89 -16.54 -3.03
N GLU A 5 4.27 -17.82 -3.02
CA GLU A 5 4.30 -18.63 -4.23
C GLU A 5 2.90 -18.88 -4.81
N HIS A 6 1.88 -18.98 -3.96
CA HIS A 6 0.49 -19.07 -4.39
C HIS A 6 0.08 -17.84 -5.20
N ILE A 7 0.28 -16.63 -4.66
CA ILE A 7 -0.06 -15.38 -5.36
C ILE A 7 0.76 -15.21 -6.64
N ARG A 8 2.05 -15.58 -6.64
CA ARG A 8 2.88 -15.56 -7.86
C ARG A 8 2.30 -16.48 -8.93
N ASN A 9 1.87 -17.69 -8.54
CA ASN A 9 1.23 -18.62 -9.46
C ASN A 9 -0.10 -18.08 -10.01
N ASP A 10 -0.90 -17.41 -9.17
CA ASP A 10 -2.15 -16.79 -9.60
C ASP A 10 -1.92 -15.70 -10.64
N ILE A 11 -0.90 -14.84 -10.43
CA ILE A 11 -0.51 -13.81 -11.40
C ILE A 11 -0.10 -14.44 -12.74
N ARG A 12 0.77 -15.46 -12.72
CA ARG A 12 1.21 -16.16 -13.94
C ARG A 12 0.04 -16.83 -14.67
N THR A 13 -0.83 -17.50 -13.91
CA THR A 13 -1.99 -18.21 -14.44
C THR A 13 -2.98 -17.24 -15.06
N PHE A 14 -3.29 -16.14 -14.37
CA PHE A 14 -4.14 -15.07 -14.89
C PHE A 14 -3.59 -14.47 -16.19
N LYS A 15 -2.28 -14.16 -16.21
CA LYS A 15 -1.60 -13.65 -17.41
C LYS A 15 -1.72 -14.61 -18.59
N LYS A 16 -1.44 -15.89 -18.36
CA LYS A 16 -1.48 -16.94 -19.39
C LYS A 16 -2.89 -17.22 -19.91
N ASN A 17 -3.85 -17.41 -19.01
CA ASN A 17 -5.23 -17.78 -19.37
C ASN A 17 -5.93 -16.71 -20.21
N ASN A 18 -5.51 -15.45 -20.06
CA ASN A 18 -6.09 -14.32 -20.77
C ASN A 18 -5.17 -13.79 -21.89
N ASN A 19 -4.04 -14.46 -22.17
CA ASN A 19 -3.05 -14.05 -23.18
C ASN A 19 -2.63 -12.57 -23.05
N LEU A 20 -2.28 -12.16 -21.82
CA LEU A 20 -1.95 -10.77 -21.50
C LEU A 20 -0.43 -10.53 -21.60
N ASP A 21 -0.04 -9.42 -22.21
CA ASP A 21 1.35 -8.97 -22.20
C ASP A 21 1.73 -8.29 -20.87
N LYS A 22 0.77 -7.57 -20.28
CA LYS A 22 0.96 -6.74 -19.08
C LYS A 22 -0.11 -7.02 -18.03
N VAL A 23 0.30 -7.01 -16.77
CA VAL A 23 -0.55 -7.16 -15.59
C VAL A 23 -0.16 -6.09 -14.58
N ILE A 24 -1.14 -5.49 -13.93
CA ILE A 24 -0.97 -4.54 -12.83
C ILE A 24 -1.74 -5.11 -11.63
N VAL A 25 -1.11 -5.11 -10.46
CA VAL A 25 -1.72 -5.51 -9.20
C VAL A 25 -2.08 -4.24 -8.43
N LEU A 26 -3.32 -4.15 -7.96
CA LEU A 26 -3.81 -3.00 -7.19
C LEU A 26 -4.45 -3.49 -5.89
N TRP A 27 -3.99 -2.94 -4.77
CA TRP A 27 -4.60 -3.14 -3.47
C TRP A 27 -5.77 -2.18 -3.29
N THR A 28 -6.98 -2.73 -3.22
CA THR A 28 -8.21 -2.01 -2.85
C THR A 28 -9.00 -2.78 -1.79
N ALA A 29 -8.30 -3.60 -0.99
CA ALA A 29 -8.88 -4.33 0.11
C ALA A 29 -9.00 -3.44 1.36
N ASN A 30 -9.45 -4.01 2.47
CA ASN A 30 -9.57 -3.31 3.75
C ASN A 30 -8.24 -2.65 4.16
N THR A 31 -8.35 -1.56 4.92
CA THR A 31 -7.19 -0.89 5.51
C THR A 31 -6.53 -1.81 6.53
N GLU A 32 -5.22 -2.02 6.38
CA GLU A 32 -4.42 -2.73 7.36
C GLU A 32 -3.85 -1.75 8.41
N ARG A 33 -3.39 -2.29 9.53
CA ARG A 33 -2.52 -1.52 10.44
C ARG A 33 -1.16 -1.31 9.79
N TYR A 34 -0.40 -0.35 10.30
CA TYR A 34 1.02 -0.24 9.97
C TYR A 34 1.78 -1.47 10.48
N VAL A 35 2.78 -1.89 9.72
CA VAL A 35 3.82 -2.84 10.15
C VAL A 35 5.02 -2.08 10.71
N ASP A 36 5.76 -2.73 11.61
CA ASP A 36 7.03 -2.20 12.10
C ASP A 36 8.07 -2.11 10.99
N VAL A 37 8.92 -1.08 11.03
CA VAL A 37 10.04 -0.92 10.10
C VAL A 37 11.35 -0.91 10.86
N ARG A 38 12.15 -1.98 10.71
CA ARG A 38 13.42 -2.16 11.44
C ARG A 38 14.39 -3.07 10.71
N GLN A 39 15.69 -2.93 11.03
CA GLN A 39 16.75 -3.78 10.50
C GLN A 39 16.52 -5.25 10.90
N GLY A 40 16.84 -6.16 9.99
CA GLY A 40 16.60 -7.60 10.14
C GLY A 40 15.15 -8.02 9.93
N LEU A 41 14.27 -7.11 9.51
CA LEU A 41 12.86 -7.39 9.19
C LEU A 41 12.51 -7.01 7.75
N ASN A 42 12.65 -5.72 7.40
CA ASN A 42 12.13 -5.23 6.13
C ASN A 42 12.82 -3.95 5.61
N GLN A 43 14.06 -3.67 6.05
CA GLN A 43 14.81 -2.51 5.56
C GLN A 43 15.51 -2.79 4.23
N THR A 44 15.84 -4.04 3.92
CA THR A 44 16.42 -4.44 2.64
C THR A 44 15.57 -5.47 1.88
N SER A 45 15.80 -5.60 0.58
CA SER A 45 15.09 -6.60 -0.24
C SER A 45 15.34 -8.03 0.23
N ASP A 46 16.53 -8.29 0.76
CA ASP A 46 16.90 -9.63 1.22
C ASP A 46 16.25 -9.91 2.58
N GLU A 47 16.20 -8.91 3.47
CA GLU A 47 15.50 -9.00 4.75
C GLU A 47 14.01 -9.29 4.55
N ILE A 48 13.30 -8.52 3.72
CA ILE A 48 11.85 -8.73 3.55
C ILE A 48 11.53 -10.14 3.01
N LEU A 49 12.33 -10.64 2.06
CA LEU A 49 12.15 -11.99 1.52
C LEU A 49 12.48 -13.07 2.56
N GLN A 50 13.52 -12.85 3.38
CA GLN A 50 13.85 -13.75 4.48
C GLN A 50 12.76 -13.76 5.55
N SER A 51 12.19 -12.61 5.91
CA SER A 51 11.09 -12.53 6.89
C SER A 51 9.81 -13.18 6.37
N ILE A 52 9.50 -13.09 5.07
CA ILE A 52 8.41 -13.86 4.45
C ILE A 52 8.69 -15.38 4.51
N ALA A 53 9.94 -15.78 4.31
CA ALA A 53 10.33 -17.19 4.39
C ALA A 53 10.26 -17.72 5.84
N ALA A 54 10.64 -16.89 6.81
CA ALA A 54 10.61 -17.18 8.23
C ALA A 54 9.22 -17.07 8.87
N ASN A 55 8.21 -16.59 8.12
CA ASN A 55 6.85 -16.37 8.60
C ASN A 55 6.79 -15.41 9.80
N ASP A 56 7.49 -14.27 9.68
CA ASP A 56 7.52 -13.22 10.70
C ASP A 56 6.14 -12.53 10.82
N ASP A 57 5.70 -12.26 12.04
CA ASP A 57 4.37 -11.74 12.37
C ASP A 57 4.15 -10.29 11.87
N GLU A 58 5.23 -9.54 11.63
CA GLU A 58 5.17 -8.16 11.09
C GLU A 58 5.18 -8.13 9.55
N ILE A 59 4.97 -9.28 8.89
CA ILE A 59 4.74 -9.35 7.46
C ILE A 59 3.24 -9.32 7.19
N SER A 60 2.76 -8.19 6.66
CA SER A 60 1.35 -8.04 6.31
C SER A 60 1.00 -8.81 5.01
N PRO A 61 -0.28 -9.16 4.82
CA PRO A 61 -0.78 -9.64 3.54
C PRO A 61 -0.43 -8.69 2.39
N SER A 62 -0.55 -7.37 2.57
CA SER A 62 -0.16 -6.42 1.51
C SER A 62 1.33 -6.47 1.15
N ASN A 63 2.23 -6.74 2.10
CA ASN A 63 3.65 -6.97 1.80
C ASN A 63 3.84 -8.21 0.91
N ILE A 64 3.10 -9.29 1.16
CA ILE A 64 3.16 -10.53 0.35
C ILE A 64 2.70 -10.25 -1.09
N PHE A 65 1.57 -9.54 -1.27
CA PHE A 65 1.09 -9.17 -2.61
C PHE A 65 2.06 -8.25 -3.35
N ALA A 66 2.65 -7.26 -2.67
CA ALA A 66 3.65 -6.37 -3.27
C ALA A 66 4.89 -7.14 -3.73
N CYS A 67 5.44 -8.01 -2.87
CA CYS A 67 6.59 -8.85 -3.23
C CYS A 67 6.24 -9.81 -4.39
N ALA A 68 5.07 -10.44 -4.37
CA ALA A 68 4.63 -11.31 -5.46
C ALA A 68 4.54 -10.58 -6.80
N ALA A 69 3.92 -9.39 -6.81
CA ALA A 69 3.78 -8.58 -8.01
C ALA A 69 5.15 -8.19 -8.58
N ILE A 70 6.07 -7.72 -7.73
CA ILE A 70 7.43 -7.33 -8.13
C ILE A 70 8.21 -8.53 -8.69
N LEU A 71 8.16 -9.69 -8.03
CA LEU A 71 8.85 -10.90 -8.48
C LEU A 71 8.29 -11.47 -9.79
N GLU A 72 7.05 -11.12 -10.16
CA GLU A 72 6.44 -11.46 -11.44
C GLU A 72 6.55 -10.32 -12.49
N GLY A 73 7.33 -9.28 -12.22
CA GLY A 73 7.53 -8.17 -13.15
C GLY A 73 6.28 -7.30 -13.35
N CYS A 74 5.33 -7.34 -12.42
CA CYS A 74 4.04 -6.66 -12.52
C CYS A 74 4.01 -5.42 -11.62
N PRO A 75 3.65 -4.23 -12.14
CA PRO A 75 3.49 -3.05 -11.30
C PRO A 75 2.51 -3.28 -10.14
N TYR A 76 2.81 -2.68 -8.99
CA TYR A 76 1.97 -2.77 -7.79
C TYR A 76 1.50 -1.38 -7.34
N ILE A 77 0.20 -1.23 -7.04
CA ILE A 77 -0.39 0.03 -6.58
C ILE A 77 -1.09 -0.20 -5.24
N ASN A 78 -0.72 0.56 -4.21
CA ASN A 78 -1.39 0.57 -2.92
C ASN A 78 -2.47 1.66 -2.87
N GLY A 79 -3.74 1.26 -2.89
CA GLY A 79 -4.89 2.17 -2.79
C GLY A 79 -5.37 2.44 -1.37
N SER A 80 -4.75 1.80 -0.38
CA SER A 80 -5.09 1.92 1.05
C SER A 80 -3.94 2.59 1.82
N PRO A 81 -4.16 3.05 3.07
CA PRO A 81 -3.21 3.95 3.74
C PRO A 81 -2.11 3.24 4.55
N GLN A 82 -2.12 1.91 4.66
CA GLN A 82 -1.04 1.20 5.38
C GLN A 82 0.32 1.36 4.68
N ASN A 83 1.41 1.26 5.44
CA ASN A 83 2.79 1.38 4.97
C ASN A 83 3.33 0.14 4.23
N THR A 84 2.59 -0.38 3.24
CA THR A 84 3.00 -1.58 2.47
C THR A 84 4.37 -1.39 1.81
N LEU A 85 4.68 -0.20 1.32
CA LEU A 85 5.90 0.10 0.56
C LEU A 85 7.09 0.42 1.49
N VAL A 86 7.43 -0.52 2.38
CA VAL A 86 8.62 -0.44 3.26
C VAL A 86 9.94 -0.41 2.46
N PRO A 87 11.06 0.04 3.04
CA PRO A 87 12.31 0.22 2.31
C PRO A 87 12.79 -1.02 1.55
N GLY A 88 12.65 -2.22 2.12
CA GLY A 88 13.02 -3.46 1.45
C GLY A 88 12.18 -3.76 0.21
N ILE A 89 10.90 -3.37 0.20
CA ILE A 89 10.02 -3.52 -0.98
C ILE A 89 10.39 -2.50 -2.07
N ILE A 90 10.72 -1.26 -1.69
CA ILE A 90 11.21 -0.24 -2.62
C ILE A 90 12.52 -0.69 -3.29
N GLU A 91 13.44 -1.25 -2.50
CA GLU A 91 14.69 -1.82 -3.01
C GLU A 91 14.41 -3.01 -3.94
N LEU A 92 13.52 -3.93 -3.55
CA LEU A 92 13.15 -5.08 -4.36
C LEU A 92 12.57 -4.66 -5.72
N ALA A 93 11.68 -3.66 -5.73
CA ALA A 93 11.09 -3.09 -6.95
C ALA A 93 12.16 -2.48 -7.86
N SER A 94 13.12 -1.77 -7.28
CA SER A 94 14.25 -1.17 -7.99
C SER A 94 15.13 -2.25 -8.64
N LYS A 95 15.46 -3.32 -7.91
CA LYS A 95 16.25 -4.46 -8.43
C LYS A 95 15.56 -5.16 -9.61
N HIS A 96 14.23 -5.24 -9.60
CA HIS A 96 13.45 -5.91 -10.65
C HIS A 96 12.99 -4.96 -11.76
N ASN A 97 13.31 -3.66 -11.69
CA ASN A 97 12.83 -2.63 -12.61
C ASN A 97 11.29 -2.59 -12.75
N VAL A 98 10.58 -2.70 -11.63
CA VAL A 98 9.12 -2.71 -11.56
C VAL A 98 8.59 -1.43 -10.90
N PHE A 99 7.50 -0.88 -11.44
CA PHE A 99 6.85 0.28 -10.83
C PHE A 99 6.05 -0.10 -9.59
N ILE A 100 6.19 0.72 -8.55
CA ILE A 100 5.32 0.72 -7.37
C ILE A 100 4.72 2.12 -7.19
N GLY A 101 3.51 2.21 -6.64
CA GLY A 101 2.85 3.49 -6.39
C GLY A 101 1.83 3.41 -5.26
N GLY A 102 1.58 4.54 -4.60
CA GLY A 102 0.78 4.64 -3.39
C GLY A 102 1.14 5.91 -2.62
N ASP A 103 0.59 6.16 -1.43
CA ASP A 103 -0.41 5.35 -0.72
C ASP A 103 -1.75 6.13 -0.63
N ASP A 104 -2.85 5.39 -0.44
CA ASP A 104 -4.23 5.89 -0.25
C ASP A 104 -4.87 6.67 -1.42
N PHE A 105 -6.11 6.31 -1.75
CA PHE A 105 -6.86 7.02 -2.78
C PHE A 105 -7.28 8.43 -2.34
N LYS A 106 -6.71 9.45 -2.99
CA LYS A 106 -7.14 10.85 -2.87
C LYS A 106 -8.42 11.14 -3.69
N SER A 107 -9.58 10.70 -3.19
CA SER A 107 -10.86 10.72 -3.93
C SER A 107 -11.70 11.99 -3.74
N GLY A 108 -12.00 12.37 -2.49
CA GLY A 108 -13.02 13.37 -2.14
C GLY A 108 -12.51 14.51 -1.26
N GLN A 109 -12.71 14.42 0.06
CA GLN A 109 -12.38 15.49 1.01
C GLN A 109 -10.90 15.89 0.94
N THR A 110 -9.98 14.92 0.96
CA THR A 110 -8.53 15.20 0.86
C THR A 110 -8.15 15.80 -0.50
N LYS A 111 -8.84 15.42 -1.57
CA LYS A 111 -8.64 16.01 -2.91
C LYS A 111 -8.96 17.50 -2.89
N LEU A 112 -10.15 17.86 -2.39
CA LEU A 112 -10.57 19.26 -2.26
C LEU A 112 -9.64 20.04 -1.32
N LYS A 113 -9.30 19.46 -0.16
CA LYS A 113 -8.40 20.06 0.82
C LYS A 113 -7.06 20.43 0.21
N SER A 114 -6.46 19.53 -0.60
CA SER A 114 -5.17 19.79 -1.22
C SER A 114 -5.19 20.97 -2.20
N VAL A 115 -6.29 21.16 -2.95
CA VAL A 115 -6.43 22.29 -3.87
C VAL A 115 -6.74 23.58 -3.12
N LEU A 116 -7.63 23.53 -2.13
CA LEU A 116 -8.04 24.72 -1.38
C LEU A 116 -6.90 25.29 -0.54
N ALA A 117 -6.14 24.43 0.14
CA ALA A 117 -5.00 24.84 0.95
C ALA A 117 -3.92 25.52 0.08
N ASP A 118 -3.60 24.91 -1.06
CA ASP A 118 -2.63 25.45 -2.01
C ASP A 118 -3.06 26.82 -2.57
N PHE A 119 -4.32 26.95 -2.97
CA PHE A 119 -4.89 28.21 -3.45
C PHE A 119 -4.81 29.33 -2.39
N LEU A 120 -5.24 29.06 -1.16
CA LEU A 120 -5.28 30.07 -0.10
C LEU A 120 -3.88 30.56 0.27
N VAL A 121 -2.92 29.64 0.42
CA VAL A 121 -1.51 30.00 0.70
C VAL A 121 -0.91 30.78 -0.46
N SER A 122 -1.17 30.37 -1.70
CA SER A 122 -0.71 31.07 -2.91
C SER A 122 -1.30 32.48 -3.03
N ALA A 123 -2.50 32.70 -2.48
CA ALA A 123 -3.12 34.01 -2.38
C ALA A 123 -2.59 34.88 -1.22
N GLY A 124 -1.56 34.41 -0.49
CA GLY A 124 -0.97 35.12 0.65
C GLY A 124 -1.79 35.02 1.94
N LEU A 125 -2.77 34.13 2.00
CA LEU A 125 -3.59 33.92 3.20
C LEU A 125 -2.97 32.84 4.09
N LYS A 126 -2.80 33.16 5.37
CA LYS A 126 -2.36 32.20 6.37
C LYS A 126 -3.56 31.39 6.87
N ILE A 127 -3.50 30.07 6.71
CA ILE A 127 -4.51 29.15 7.25
C ILE A 127 -4.17 28.90 8.72
N GLU A 128 -5.04 29.33 9.63
CA GLU A 128 -4.83 29.15 11.09
C GLU A 128 -5.45 27.85 11.62
N SER A 129 -6.46 27.28 10.96
CA SER A 129 -7.12 26.04 11.39
C SER A 129 -7.82 25.31 10.24
N ILE A 130 -7.69 23.98 10.19
CA ILE A 130 -8.47 23.08 9.33
C ILE A 130 -8.98 21.93 10.21
N VAL A 131 -10.30 21.80 10.33
CA VAL A 131 -10.94 20.68 11.03
C VAL A 131 -11.74 19.88 10.01
N SER A 132 -11.58 18.55 10.01
CA SER A 132 -12.15 17.67 8.98
C SER A 132 -12.82 16.45 9.61
N TYR A 133 -14.15 16.40 9.52
CA TYR A 133 -14.95 15.28 10.01
C TYR A 133 -15.42 14.42 8.83
N ASN A 134 -15.49 13.10 9.03
CA ASN A 134 -16.04 12.14 8.07
C ASN A 134 -16.88 11.09 8.80
N HIS A 135 -17.98 10.66 8.19
CA HIS A 135 -18.78 9.52 8.63
C HIS A 135 -19.26 8.75 7.40
N LEU A 136 -19.20 7.42 7.45
CA LEU A 136 -19.60 6.53 6.37
C LEU A 136 -20.11 5.20 6.94
N GLY A 137 -21.12 4.61 6.30
CA GLY A 137 -21.82 3.40 6.79
C GLY A 137 -21.52 2.13 6.00
N ASN A 138 -20.53 2.14 5.11
CA ASN A 138 -20.11 0.97 4.33
C ASN A 138 -19.06 0.14 5.08
N ASN A 139 -18.57 -0.94 4.46
CA ASN A 139 -17.58 -1.83 5.08
C ASN A 139 -16.24 -1.14 5.38
N ASP A 140 -15.87 -0.13 4.59
CA ASP A 140 -14.69 0.71 4.84
C ASP A 140 -14.82 1.45 6.17
N GLY A 141 -15.94 2.16 6.39
CA GLY A 141 -16.24 2.79 7.69
C GLY A 141 -16.29 1.80 8.84
N LYS A 142 -16.84 0.60 8.61
CA LYS A 142 -16.85 -0.48 9.61
C LYS A 142 -15.43 -0.94 9.96
N ASN A 143 -14.55 -1.15 8.98
CA ASN A 143 -13.16 -1.54 9.22
C ASN A 143 -12.38 -0.43 9.94
N LEU A 144 -12.57 0.82 9.55
CA LEU A 144 -11.94 2.01 10.15
C LEU A 144 -12.48 2.36 11.56
N SER A 145 -13.50 1.65 12.06
CA SER A 145 -13.96 1.81 13.45
C SER A 145 -12.95 1.30 14.49
N ALA A 146 -12.03 0.44 14.07
CA ALA A 146 -10.98 -0.08 14.93
C ALA A 146 -9.78 0.90 14.98
N PRO A 147 -9.22 1.22 16.18
CA PRO A 147 -8.21 2.28 16.32
C PRO A 147 -6.94 2.09 15.50
N GLN A 148 -6.46 0.85 15.34
CA GLN A 148 -5.23 0.57 14.60
C GLN A 148 -5.38 0.82 13.09
N GLN A 149 -6.55 0.49 12.53
CA GLN A 149 -6.90 0.77 11.14
C GLN A 149 -7.18 2.27 10.93
N PHE A 150 -7.85 2.92 11.89
CA PHE A 150 -8.06 4.37 11.85
C PHE A 150 -6.72 5.12 11.84
N ARG A 151 -5.75 4.67 12.66
CA ARG A 151 -4.42 5.30 12.73
C ARG A 151 -3.72 5.31 11.38
N SER A 152 -3.87 4.28 10.55
CA SER A 152 -3.33 4.29 9.19
C SER A 152 -3.93 5.41 8.35
N LYS A 153 -5.25 5.64 8.45
CA LYS A 153 -5.98 6.65 7.65
C LYS A 153 -5.81 8.09 8.15
N GLU A 154 -5.44 8.26 9.42
CA GLU A 154 -5.29 9.57 10.06
C GLU A 154 -4.00 10.30 9.66
N ILE A 155 -2.95 9.55 9.31
CA ILE A 155 -1.62 10.06 8.92
C ILE A 155 -1.69 10.73 7.55
#